data_AF-A0A1H9S1E0-F1
#
_entry.id   AF-A0A1H9S1E0-F1
#
_cell.length_a   1.000
_cell.length_b   1.000
_cell.length_c   1.000
_cell.angle_alpha   90.00
_cell.angle_beta   90.00
_cell.angle_gamma   90.00
#
_symmetry.space_group_name_H-M   'P 1'
#
loop_
_entity.id
_entity.type
_entity.pdbx_description
1 polymer ?
#
loop_
_entity_poly.entity_id
_entity_poly.type
_entity_poly.pdbx_seq_one_letter_code
_entity_poly.pdbx_strand_id
1 'polypeptide(L)'
;MEKYKFWIILICGFITPILIYLFPVDGGGSSIIFTISVPFFIIIALFFAFIYKRISKKTEVKWKRNSAFSVFVFIILFLTFYSFPCFDRNNLCPCEVVYNSAKVLSKYEQVKFDDLLIEKKQSNYPLIVVAQKKFKSTFPNKIYYVNYEGKETFSSEKFYVIYFRNGKILSNNGNLDIEYLNDNYVKFSETYNNEKIEFKSTKNGFINIPNEYKNYYDNGYEYINLEKEFKNFNLNIRKEPEKDITKEYAFYKILYWFS
;
A
#
# COMPACT_ATOMS: atom_id res chain seq x y z
N MET A 1 31.86 24.51 1.54
CA MET A 1 31.42 23.12 1.32
C MET A 1 32.05 22.14 2.31
N GLU A 2 33.37 22.20 2.52
CA GLU A 2 34.10 21.26 3.38
C GLU A 2 33.66 21.15 4.84
N LYS A 3 33.24 22.27 5.43
CA LYS A 3 32.68 22.33 6.79
C LYS A 3 31.39 21.50 6.93
N TYR A 4 30.65 21.31 5.84
CA TYR A 4 29.36 20.60 5.84
C TYR A 4 29.50 19.10 5.57
N LYS A 5 30.61 18.64 5.00
CA LYS A 5 30.78 17.22 4.63
C LYS A 5 30.70 16.27 5.83
N PHE A 6 31.23 16.69 6.97
CA PHE A 6 31.06 15.96 8.22
C PHE A 6 29.57 15.79 8.58
N TRP A 7 28.82 16.90 8.54
CA TRP A 7 27.39 16.91 8.83
C TRP A 7 26.56 16.12 7.82
N ILE A 8 26.92 16.18 6.53
CA ILE A 8 26.25 15.39 5.48
C ILE A 8 26.39 13.90 5.76
N ILE A 9 27.60 13.41 6.10
CA ILE A 9 27.80 12.01 6.46
C ILE A 9 26.91 11.62 7.65
N LEU A 10 26.83 12.47 8.68
CA LEU A 10 25.95 12.21 9.83
C LEU A 10 24.47 12.14 9.44
N ILE A 11 24.00 13.10 8.65
CA ILE A 11 22.61 13.15 8.18
C ILE A 11 22.27 11.92 7.33
N CYS A 12 23.23 11.37 6.57
CA CYS A 12 23.01 10.14 5.81
C CYS A 12 22.61 8.95 6.70
N GLY A 13 23.01 8.91 7.97
CA GLY A 13 22.55 7.89 8.92
C GLY A 13 21.06 7.95 9.25
N PHE A 14 20.40 9.08 8.99
CA PHE A 14 18.97 9.29 9.21
C PHE A 14 18.11 9.10 7.95
N ILE A 15 18.67 8.53 6.88
CA ILE A 15 17.94 8.29 5.63
C ILE A 15 16.88 7.20 5.81
N THR A 16 17.12 6.18 6.64
CA THR A 16 16.14 5.10 6.87
C THR A 16 14.79 5.62 7.37
N PRO A 17 14.71 6.48 8.42
CA PRO A 17 13.45 7.14 8.80
C PRO A 17 12.76 7.90 7.67
N ILE A 18 13.53 8.61 6.82
CA ILE A 18 12.98 9.36 5.68
C ILE A 18 12.37 8.39 4.66
N LEU A 19 13.04 7.28 4.37
CA LEU A 19 12.54 6.27 3.45
C LEU A 19 11.24 5.61 3.96
N ILE A 20 11.08 5.42 5.26
CA ILE A 20 9.82 4.89 5.86
C ILE A 20 8.67 5.86 5.67
N TYR A 21 8.92 7.17 5.80
CA TYR A 21 7.90 8.18 5.54
C TYR A 21 7.51 8.24 4.05
N LEU A 22 8.45 7.91 3.17
CA LEU A 22 8.21 7.92 1.72
C LEU A 22 7.52 6.65 1.24
N PHE A 23 7.94 5.48 1.72
CA PHE A 23 7.54 4.19 1.17
C PHE A 23 6.85 3.30 2.22
N PRO A 24 5.79 2.59 1.84
CA PRO A 24 5.06 1.70 2.72
C PRO A 24 5.94 0.53 3.14
N VAL A 25 5.93 0.20 4.42
CA VAL A 25 6.58 -1.01 4.91
C VAL A 25 5.60 -1.77 5.79
N ASP A 26 4.99 -2.79 5.20
CA ASP A 26 3.97 -3.60 5.87
C ASP A 26 4.57 -4.92 6.36
N GLY A 27 4.02 -5.42 7.47
CA GLY A 27 4.35 -6.71 8.08
C GLY A 27 5.02 -6.60 9.44
N GLY A 28 4.62 -7.45 10.39
CA GLY A 28 5.08 -7.39 11.80
C GLY A 28 6.61 -7.49 11.97
N GLY A 29 7.30 -8.18 11.06
CA GLY A 29 8.77 -8.30 11.06
C GLY A 29 9.51 -7.02 10.65
N SER A 30 8.86 -6.11 9.94
CA SER A 30 9.50 -4.85 9.52
C SER A 30 9.86 -3.99 10.73
N SER A 31 8.99 -3.94 11.74
CA SER A 31 9.17 -3.16 12.98
C SER A 31 10.47 -3.49 13.73
N ILE A 32 10.84 -4.78 13.78
CA ILE A 32 12.07 -5.25 14.45
C ILE A 32 13.30 -4.85 13.64
N ILE A 33 13.26 -5.08 12.32
CA ILE A 33 14.35 -4.71 11.40
C ILE A 33 14.59 -3.20 11.47
N PHE A 34 13.55 -2.38 11.60
CA PHE A 34 13.68 -0.94 11.78
C PHE A 34 14.31 -0.54 13.10
N THR A 35 13.83 -1.14 14.19
CA THR A 35 14.32 -0.83 15.54
C THR A 35 15.82 -1.08 15.66
N ILE A 36 16.35 -2.04 14.90
CA ILE A 36 17.78 -2.38 14.87
C ILE A 36 18.54 -1.56 13.81
N SER A 37 18.01 -1.44 12.59
CA SER A 37 18.72 -0.81 11.47
C SER A 37 18.91 0.69 11.66
N VAL A 38 17.94 1.40 12.22
CA VAL A 38 18.03 2.86 12.41
C VAL A 38 19.19 3.23 13.35
N PRO A 39 19.29 2.70 14.59
CA PRO A 39 20.45 2.96 15.44
C PRO A 39 21.78 2.52 14.82
N PHE A 40 21.78 1.37 14.13
CA PHE A 40 22.97 0.85 13.46
C PHE A 40 23.52 1.82 12.41
N PHE A 41 22.65 2.36 11.54
CA PHE A 41 23.07 3.33 10.52
C PHE A 41 23.51 4.67 11.09
N ILE A 42 22.89 5.13 12.19
CA ILE A 42 23.33 6.33 12.90
C ILE A 42 24.75 6.12 13.47
N ILE A 43 25.03 4.96 14.08
CA ILE A 43 26.35 4.62 14.63
C ILE A 43 27.40 4.53 13.52
N ILE A 44 27.10 3.87 12.39
CA ILE A 44 28.01 3.81 11.23
C ILE A 44 28.29 5.20 10.69
N ALA A 45 27.27 6.04 10.54
CA ALA A 45 27.42 7.41 10.08
C ALA A 45 28.30 8.24 11.02
N LEU A 46 28.12 8.11 12.34
CA LEU A 46 28.98 8.73 13.35
C LEU A 46 30.44 8.27 13.21
N PHE A 47 30.65 6.97 13.06
CA PHE A 47 31.98 6.38 12.89
C PHE A 47 32.67 6.88 11.62
N PHE A 48 31.98 6.87 10.46
CA PHE A 48 32.53 7.37 9.20
C PHE A 48 32.76 8.88 9.22
N ALA A 49 31.87 9.66 9.84
CA ALA A 49 32.07 11.10 10.00
C ALA A 49 33.34 11.38 10.83
N PHE A 50 33.58 10.61 11.88
CA PHE A 50 34.78 10.73 12.70
C PHE A 50 36.06 10.34 11.93
N ILE A 51 36.04 9.22 11.19
CA ILE A 51 37.15 8.82 10.31
C ILE A 51 37.42 9.91 9.28
N TYR A 52 36.37 10.42 8.62
CA TYR A 52 36.50 11.50 7.65
C TYR A 52 37.13 12.77 8.25
N LYS A 53 36.73 13.15 9.47
CA LYS A 53 37.34 14.27 10.20
C LYS A 53 38.84 14.06 10.45
N ARG A 54 39.27 12.83 10.75
CA ARG A 54 40.70 12.50 10.91
C ARG A 54 41.45 12.54 9.59
N ILE A 55 40.91 11.94 8.53
CA ILE A 55 41.52 11.93 7.19
C ILE A 55 41.66 13.36 6.65
N SER A 56 40.60 14.16 6.77
CA SER A 56 40.59 15.54 6.27
C SER A 56 41.57 16.47 6.97
N LYS A 57 41.95 16.19 8.23
CA LYS A 57 43.03 16.90 8.93
C LYS A 57 44.42 16.47 8.46
N LYS A 58 44.60 15.20 8.06
CA LYS A 58 45.91 14.63 7.69
C LYS A 58 46.25 14.78 6.20
N THR A 59 45.25 14.93 5.34
CA THR A 59 45.44 14.93 3.88
C THR A 59 45.32 16.35 3.32
N GLU A 60 46.39 16.90 2.79
CA GLU A 60 46.38 18.23 2.15
C GLU A 60 45.70 18.21 0.77
N VAL A 61 45.83 17.09 0.04
CA VAL A 61 45.29 16.94 -1.31
C VAL A 61 43.75 16.92 -1.30
N LYS A 62 43.14 17.97 -1.86
CA LYS A 62 41.68 18.17 -1.89
C LYS A 62 40.93 17.02 -2.57
N TRP A 63 41.45 16.48 -3.68
CA TRP A 63 40.78 15.39 -4.41
C TRP A 63 40.67 14.10 -3.59
N LYS A 64 41.74 13.73 -2.86
CA LYS A 64 41.73 12.54 -1.98
C LYS A 64 40.66 12.66 -0.88
N ARG A 65 40.48 13.87 -0.32
CA ARG A 65 39.41 14.14 0.66
C ARG A 65 38.03 14.04 0.06
N ASN A 66 37.81 14.61 -1.13
CA ASN A 66 36.53 14.50 -1.83
C ASN A 66 36.19 13.04 -2.16
N SER A 67 37.18 12.26 -2.58
CA SER A 67 37.02 10.84 -2.86
C SER A 67 36.62 10.07 -1.59
N ALA A 68 37.34 10.26 -0.48
CA ALA A 68 36.98 9.62 0.80
C ALA A 68 35.57 9.99 1.28
N PHE A 69 35.18 11.27 1.17
CA PHE A 69 33.80 11.70 1.46
C PHE A 69 32.78 10.96 0.60
N SER A 70 33.01 10.89 -0.71
CA SER A 70 32.08 10.27 -1.65
C SER A 70 31.95 8.77 -1.40
N VAL A 71 33.06 8.09 -1.09
CA VAL A 71 33.07 6.66 -0.72
C VAL A 71 32.25 6.42 0.54
N PHE A 72 32.43 7.21 1.61
CA PHE A 72 31.66 7.02 2.84
C PHE A 72 30.16 7.27 2.65
N VAL A 73 29.79 8.33 1.93
CA VAL A 73 28.38 8.60 1.61
C VAL A 73 27.81 7.46 0.76
N PHE A 74 28.53 7.01 -0.26
CA PHE A 74 28.10 5.89 -1.11
C PHE A 74 27.88 4.61 -0.31
N ILE A 75 28.81 4.24 0.58
CA ILE A 75 28.66 3.04 1.42
C ILE A 75 27.43 3.16 2.33
N ILE A 76 27.23 4.31 2.99
CA ILE A 76 26.05 4.50 3.85
C ILE A 76 24.77 4.35 3.03
N LEU A 77 24.67 5.07 1.90
CA LEU A 77 23.50 5.01 1.04
C LEU A 77 23.25 3.59 0.53
N PHE A 78 24.28 2.93 0.00
CA PHE A 78 24.20 1.57 -0.52
C PHE A 78 23.70 0.60 0.55
N LEU A 79 24.28 0.64 1.75
CA LEU A 79 23.83 -0.21 2.85
C LEU A 79 22.41 0.13 3.31
N THR A 80 22.04 1.41 3.37
CA THR A 80 20.69 1.83 3.73
C THR A 80 19.64 1.29 2.77
N PHE A 81 19.88 1.39 1.45
CA PHE A 81 18.96 0.83 0.45
C PHE A 81 18.99 -0.71 0.43
N TYR A 82 20.16 -1.32 0.57
CA TYR A 82 20.33 -2.77 0.58
C TYR A 82 19.66 -3.43 1.80
N SER A 83 19.71 -2.79 2.97
CA SER A 83 19.11 -3.28 4.20
C SER A 83 17.68 -2.78 4.43
N PHE A 84 17.08 -2.07 3.47
CA PHE A 84 15.69 -1.63 3.58
C PHE A 84 14.77 -2.87 3.55
N PRO A 85 13.81 -3.01 4.48
CA PRO A 85 13.02 -4.23 4.60
C PRO A 85 11.98 -4.37 3.48
N CYS A 86 12.37 -5.04 2.39
CA CYS A 86 11.51 -5.38 1.25
C CYS A 86 11.52 -6.89 0.93
N PHE A 87 11.44 -7.74 1.96
CA PHE A 87 11.70 -9.18 1.86
C PHE A 87 10.55 -10.06 1.32
N ASP A 88 9.38 -9.49 1.02
CA ASP A 88 8.21 -10.24 0.55
C ASP A 88 7.83 -9.83 -0.88
N ARG A 89 7.31 -10.75 -1.71
CA ARG A 89 6.83 -10.46 -3.07
C ARG A 89 5.74 -9.39 -3.10
N ASN A 90 5.05 -9.20 -1.99
CA ASN A 90 4.03 -8.16 -1.83
C ASN A 90 4.59 -6.81 -1.35
N ASN A 91 5.85 -6.76 -0.91
CA ASN A 91 6.53 -5.59 -0.41
C ASN A 91 7.63 -5.15 -1.38
N LEU A 92 7.37 -4.09 -2.15
CA LEU A 92 8.32 -3.61 -3.14
C LEU A 92 9.47 -2.84 -2.49
N CYS A 93 10.69 -3.07 -2.97
CA CYS A 93 11.81 -2.20 -2.59
C CYS A 93 11.61 -0.78 -3.14
N PRO A 94 12.16 0.28 -2.50
CA PRO A 94 11.99 1.66 -2.96
C PRO A 94 12.27 1.89 -4.45
N CYS A 95 13.33 1.27 -4.98
CA CYS A 95 13.69 1.36 -6.40
C CYS A 95 12.61 0.77 -7.31
N GLU A 96 12.00 -0.35 -6.92
CA GLU A 96 10.92 -0.99 -7.67
C GLU A 96 9.64 -0.17 -7.60
N VAL A 97 9.33 0.45 -6.45
CA VAL A 97 8.20 1.38 -6.33
C VAL A 97 8.37 2.55 -7.31
N VAL A 98 9.55 3.16 -7.36
CA VAL A 98 9.85 4.27 -8.30
C VAL A 98 9.75 3.80 -9.75
N TYR A 99 10.36 2.65 -10.09
CA TYR A 99 10.31 2.09 -11.44
C TYR A 99 8.87 1.78 -11.88
N ASN A 100 8.09 1.11 -11.04
CA ASN A 100 6.70 0.76 -11.35
C ASN A 100 5.84 2.01 -11.47
N SER A 101 6.08 3.05 -10.67
CA SER A 101 5.40 4.33 -10.77
C SER A 101 5.68 5.03 -12.10
N ALA A 102 6.94 5.10 -12.52
CA ALA A 102 7.32 5.65 -13.82
C ALA A 102 6.72 4.83 -14.98
N LYS A 103 6.69 3.50 -14.84
CA LYS A 103 6.09 2.59 -15.83
C LYS A 103 4.57 2.80 -15.96
N VAL A 104 3.85 2.98 -14.85
CA VAL A 104 2.41 3.29 -14.87
C VAL A 104 2.16 4.67 -15.48
N LEU A 105 2.92 5.70 -15.07
CA LEU A 105 2.81 7.05 -15.62
C LEU A 105 3.04 7.08 -17.14
N SER A 106 4.05 6.38 -17.64
CA SER A 106 4.31 6.31 -19.09
C SER A 106 3.18 5.61 -19.88
N LYS A 107 2.31 4.88 -19.19
CA LYS A 107 1.12 4.22 -19.74
C LYS A 107 -0.18 4.79 -19.18
N TYR A 108 -0.18 6.05 -18.78
CA TYR A 108 -1.33 6.72 -18.15
C TYR A 108 -2.66 6.52 -18.92
N GLU A 109 -2.61 6.60 -20.26
CA GLU A 109 -3.81 6.42 -21.10
C GLU A 109 -4.43 5.02 -20.97
N GLN A 110 -3.62 4.00 -20.70
CA GLN A 110 -4.07 2.61 -20.56
C GLN A 110 -4.69 2.31 -19.19
N VAL A 111 -4.52 3.20 -18.20
CA VAL A 111 -5.10 3.07 -16.87
C VAL A 111 -6.62 3.14 -16.95
N LYS A 112 -7.30 2.12 -16.42
CA LYS A 112 -8.75 1.93 -16.43
C LYS A 112 -9.36 2.24 -15.08
N PHE A 113 -10.68 2.41 -15.05
CA PHE A 113 -11.39 2.64 -13.80
C PHE A 113 -11.26 1.46 -12.83
N ASP A 114 -11.30 0.23 -13.33
CA ASP A 114 -11.20 -0.98 -12.50
C ASP A 114 -9.85 -1.12 -11.79
N ASP A 115 -8.82 -0.40 -12.25
CA ASP A 115 -7.51 -0.33 -11.59
C ASP A 115 -7.59 0.35 -10.21
N LEU A 116 -8.66 1.10 -9.92
CA LEU A 116 -8.98 1.61 -8.58
C LEU A 116 -9.44 0.52 -7.62
N LEU A 117 -9.99 -0.55 -8.17
CA LEU A 117 -10.77 -1.56 -7.45
C LEU A 117 -9.98 -2.86 -7.28
N ILE A 118 -8.70 -2.86 -7.65
CA ILE A 118 -7.80 -3.98 -7.38
C ILE A 118 -7.42 -4.01 -5.90
N GLU A 119 -6.95 -5.17 -5.47
CA GLU A 119 -6.53 -5.38 -4.09
C GLU A 119 -5.39 -4.43 -3.71
N LYS A 120 -5.49 -3.82 -2.53
CA LYS A 120 -4.55 -2.82 -2.00
C LYS A 120 -3.23 -3.46 -1.51
N LYS A 121 -2.49 -4.05 -2.44
CA LYS A 121 -1.11 -4.53 -2.25
C LYS A 121 -0.12 -3.44 -2.65
N GLN A 122 1.06 -3.37 -2.01
CA GLN A 122 2.05 -2.34 -2.32
C GLN A 122 2.48 -2.36 -3.79
N SER A 123 2.51 -3.54 -4.40
CA SER A 123 2.75 -3.74 -5.83
C SER A 123 1.74 -3.04 -6.74
N ASN A 124 0.52 -2.85 -6.26
CA ASN A 124 -0.59 -2.22 -6.97
C ASN A 124 -0.72 -0.72 -6.65
N TYR A 125 -0.09 -0.21 -5.60
CA TYR A 125 -0.23 1.18 -5.17
C TYR A 125 0.06 2.22 -6.26
N PRO A 126 1.13 2.09 -7.07
CA PRO A 126 1.37 3.04 -8.15
C PRO A 126 0.19 3.12 -9.13
N LEU A 127 -0.40 1.97 -9.47
CA LEU A 127 -1.52 1.87 -10.39
C LEU A 127 -2.81 2.45 -9.79
N ILE A 128 -3.11 2.11 -8.53
CA ILE A 128 -4.26 2.64 -7.79
C ILE A 128 -4.18 4.17 -7.67
N VAL A 129 -3.03 4.71 -7.29
CA VAL A 129 -2.84 6.16 -7.09
C VAL A 129 -3.01 6.94 -8.39
N VAL A 130 -2.44 6.44 -9.48
CA VAL A 130 -2.59 7.06 -10.81
C VAL A 130 -4.05 6.98 -11.27
N ALA A 131 -4.73 5.84 -11.06
CA ALA A 131 -6.15 5.69 -11.37
C ALA A 131 -7.03 6.63 -10.51
N GLN A 132 -6.69 6.84 -9.24
CA GLN A 132 -7.37 7.77 -8.32
C GLN A 132 -7.28 9.20 -8.80
N LYS A 133 -6.14 9.59 -9.35
CA LYS A 133 -5.98 10.90 -9.98
C LYS A 133 -6.82 11.01 -11.25
N LYS A 134 -6.69 10.03 -12.17
CA LYS A 134 -7.35 10.03 -13.47
C LYS A 134 -8.87 10.06 -13.36
N PHE A 135 -9.44 9.29 -12.44
CA PHE A 135 -10.88 9.10 -12.29
C PHE A 135 -11.47 9.85 -11.08
N LYS A 136 -10.77 10.86 -10.57
CA LYS A 136 -11.17 11.62 -9.36
C LYS A 136 -12.62 12.13 -9.41
N SER A 137 -13.08 12.62 -10.56
CA SER A 137 -14.44 13.14 -10.73
C SER A 137 -15.53 12.06 -10.73
N THR A 138 -15.13 10.80 -10.93
CA THR A 138 -16.02 9.64 -11.04
C THR A 138 -15.80 8.62 -9.92
N PHE A 139 -15.12 9.04 -8.85
CA PHE A 139 -14.77 8.15 -7.75
C PHE A 139 -16.05 7.62 -7.06
N PRO A 140 -16.10 6.33 -6.68
CA PRO A 140 -17.26 5.79 -5.97
C PRO A 140 -17.49 6.49 -4.64
N ASN A 141 -18.75 6.60 -4.23
CA ASN A 141 -19.13 7.12 -2.92
C ASN A 141 -18.82 6.11 -1.81
N LYS A 142 -18.92 4.81 -2.12
CA LYS A 142 -18.66 3.69 -1.20
C LYS A 142 -18.08 2.52 -1.97
N ILE A 143 -17.11 1.85 -1.36
CA ILE A 143 -16.43 0.68 -1.91
C ILE A 143 -16.45 -0.41 -0.84
N TYR A 144 -16.90 -1.60 -1.22
CA TYR A 144 -16.92 -2.80 -0.39
C TYR A 144 -16.08 -3.88 -1.07
N TYR A 145 -15.11 -4.41 -0.36
CA TYR A 145 -14.24 -5.49 -0.78
C TYR A 145 -14.87 -6.82 -0.41
N VAL A 146 -15.01 -7.70 -1.39
CA VAL A 146 -15.58 -9.03 -1.21
C VAL A 146 -14.47 -10.05 -1.40
N ASN A 147 -14.24 -10.85 -0.37
CA ASN A 147 -13.23 -11.89 -0.32
C ASN A 147 -13.85 -13.24 -0.03
N TYR A 148 -13.33 -14.25 -0.69
CA TYR A 148 -13.70 -15.64 -0.49
C TYR A 148 -12.51 -16.31 0.17
N GLU A 149 -12.64 -16.65 1.45
CA GLU A 149 -11.56 -17.23 2.23
C GLU A 149 -11.79 -18.74 2.36
N GLY A 150 -10.86 -19.54 1.85
CA GLY A 150 -10.92 -20.99 1.99
C GLY A 150 -10.81 -21.39 3.46
N LYS A 151 -11.67 -22.30 3.93
CA LYS A 151 -11.71 -22.69 5.36
C LYS A 151 -10.42 -23.36 5.85
N GLU A 152 -9.70 -24.02 4.95
CA GLU A 152 -8.48 -24.77 5.28
C GLU A 152 -7.19 -24.01 4.94
N THR A 153 -7.25 -23.13 3.94
CA THR A 153 -6.08 -22.44 3.40
C THR A 153 -5.84 -21.07 4.04
N PHE A 154 -6.87 -20.47 4.63
CA PHE A 154 -6.87 -19.08 5.13
C PHE A 154 -6.37 -18.06 4.09
N SER A 155 -6.41 -18.41 2.80
CA SER A 155 -6.04 -17.56 1.70
C SER A 155 -7.29 -17.07 0.96
N SER A 156 -7.23 -15.86 0.41
CA SER A 156 -8.29 -15.35 -0.47
C SER A 156 -8.22 -16.09 -1.81
N GLU A 157 -9.25 -16.88 -2.10
CA GLU A 157 -9.41 -17.65 -3.34
C GLU A 157 -10.05 -16.80 -4.45
N LYS A 158 -10.82 -15.77 -4.06
CA LYS A 158 -11.46 -14.82 -4.96
C LYS A 158 -11.61 -13.47 -4.28
N PHE A 159 -11.25 -12.41 -5.01
CA PHE A 159 -11.39 -11.03 -4.60
C PHE A 159 -12.13 -10.23 -5.68
N TYR A 160 -13.11 -9.44 -5.28
CA TYR A 160 -13.73 -8.43 -6.11
C TYR A 160 -14.31 -7.30 -5.27
N VAL A 161 -14.87 -6.29 -5.92
CA VAL A 161 -15.35 -5.08 -5.29
C VAL A 161 -16.77 -4.76 -5.73
N ILE A 162 -17.63 -4.45 -4.77
CA ILE A 162 -18.94 -3.85 -4.98
C ILE A 162 -18.84 -2.37 -4.62
N TYR A 163 -19.25 -1.49 -5.52
CA TYR A 163 -19.11 -0.05 -5.33
C TYR A 163 -20.35 0.74 -5.76
N PHE A 164 -20.54 1.88 -5.11
CA PHE A 164 -21.71 2.74 -5.28
C PHE A 164 -21.27 4.02 -5.99
N ARG A 165 -21.81 4.28 -7.18
CA ARG A 165 -21.44 5.45 -7.99
C ARG A 165 -22.67 6.05 -8.65
N ASN A 166 -22.90 7.35 -8.45
CA ASN A 166 -24.02 8.09 -9.05
C ASN A 166 -25.39 7.40 -8.84
N GLY A 167 -25.64 6.90 -7.63
CA GLY A 167 -26.88 6.19 -7.27
C GLY A 167 -27.03 4.78 -7.84
N LYS A 168 -26.02 4.26 -8.55
CA LYS A 168 -25.98 2.88 -9.06
C LYS A 168 -25.04 2.01 -8.23
N ILE A 169 -25.39 0.74 -8.10
CA ILE A 169 -24.53 -0.30 -7.53
C ILE A 169 -23.88 -1.05 -8.68
N LEU A 170 -22.57 -1.19 -8.60
CA LEU A 170 -21.74 -1.78 -9.64
C LEU A 170 -20.74 -2.76 -9.00
N SER A 171 -20.17 -3.64 -9.81
CA SER A 171 -19.14 -4.60 -9.41
C SER A 171 -18.08 -4.74 -10.51
N ASN A 172 -16.84 -5.04 -10.14
CA ASN A 172 -15.81 -5.46 -11.10
C ASN A 172 -15.83 -6.99 -11.35
N ASN A 173 -16.70 -7.74 -10.66
CA ASN A 173 -16.99 -9.14 -10.95
C ASN A 173 -18.17 -9.23 -11.93
N GLY A 174 -17.86 -9.53 -13.20
CA GLY A 174 -18.87 -9.66 -14.26
C GLY A 174 -19.84 -10.83 -14.10
N ASN A 175 -19.56 -11.78 -13.20
CA ASN A 175 -20.44 -12.91 -12.91
C ASN A 175 -21.40 -12.64 -11.74
N LEU A 176 -21.32 -11.46 -11.12
CA LEU A 176 -22.20 -11.07 -10.03
C LEU A 176 -23.48 -10.46 -10.59
N ASP A 177 -24.60 -11.15 -10.40
CA ASP A 177 -25.92 -10.61 -10.69
C ASP A 177 -26.37 -9.69 -9.55
N ILE A 178 -27.00 -8.56 -9.91
CA ILE A 178 -27.42 -7.51 -8.98
C ILE A 178 -28.91 -7.24 -9.21
N GLU A 179 -29.75 -7.77 -8.32
CA GLU A 179 -31.20 -7.67 -8.40
C GLU A 179 -31.72 -6.65 -7.36
N TYR A 180 -32.47 -5.64 -7.82
CA TYR A 180 -33.13 -4.67 -6.93
C TYR A 180 -34.46 -5.24 -6.45
N LEU A 181 -34.58 -5.47 -5.15
CA LEU A 181 -35.80 -6.00 -4.54
C LEU A 181 -36.75 -4.86 -4.12
N ASN A 182 -38.01 -5.23 -3.88
CA ASN A 182 -38.95 -4.36 -3.16
C ASN A 182 -38.41 -4.15 -1.72
N ASP A 183 -38.64 -2.98 -1.12
CA ASP A 183 -38.20 -2.62 0.25
C ASP A 183 -36.73 -2.18 0.42
N ASN A 184 -36.14 -1.50 -0.57
CA ASN A 184 -34.81 -0.87 -0.47
C ASN A 184 -33.63 -1.87 -0.34
N TYR A 185 -33.90 -3.16 -0.49
CA TYR A 185 -32.88 -4.20 -0.52
C TYR A 185 -32.35 -4.45 -1.93
N VAL A 186 -31.11 -4.94 -1.99
CA VAL A 186 -30.44 -5.38 -3.20
C VAL A 186 -29.87 -6.74 -2.94
N LYS A 187 -30.19 -7.69 -3.82
CA LYS A 187 -29.69 -9.06 -3.77
C LYS A 187 -28.53 -9.19 -4.75
N PHE A 188 -27.46 -9.81 -4.27
CA PHE A 188 -26.31 -10.21 -5.07
C PHE A 188 -26.33 -11.71 -5.20
N SER A 189 -26.13 -12.22 -6.40
CA SER A 189 -26.01 -13.66 -6.62
C SER A 189 -24.96 -14.03 -7.64
N GLU A 190 -24.25 -15.12 -7.39
CA GLU A 190 -23.31 -15.71 -8.34
C GLU A 190 -23.18 -17.22 -8.10
N THR A 191 -22.55 -17.91 -9.06
CA THR A 191 -22.15 -19.32 -8.88
C THR A 191 -20.63 -19.39 -8.72
N TYR A 192 -20.18 -20.03 -7.65
CA TYR A 192 -18.76 -20.25 -7.37
C TYR A 192 -18.57 -21.63 -6.74
N ASN A 193 -17.57 -22.38 -7.20
CA ASN A 193 -17.31 -23.77 -6.78
C ASN A 193 -18.57 -24.68 -6.79
N ASN A 194 -19.40 -24.55 -7.82
CA ASN A 194 -20.69 -25.25 -7.98
C ASN A 194 -21.74 -24.96 -6.89
N GLU A 195 -21.53 -23.94 -6.06
CA GLU A 195 -22.49 -23.46 -5.08
C GLU A 195 -23.12 -22.15 -5.55
N LYS A 196 -24.44 -22.01 -5.33
CA LYS A 196 -25.13 -20.74 -5.55
C LYS A 196 -24.94 -19.88 -4.31
N ILE A 197 -24.33 -18.73 -4.51
CA ILE A 197 -24.07 -17.75 -3.45
C ILE A 197 -25.07 -16.65 -3.60
N GLU A 198 -25.73 -16.31 -2.50
CA GLU A 198 -26.65 -15.19 -2.44
C GLU A 198 -26.40 -14.40 -1.17
N PHE A 199 -26.38 -13.08 -1.26
CA PHE A 199 -26.32 -12.18 -0.11
C PHE A 199 -27.01 -10.85 -0.39
N LYS A 200 -27.33 -10.08 0.65
CA LYS A 200 -28.17 -8.88 0.52
C LYS A 200 -27.54 -7.63 1.11
N SER A 201 -27.74 -6.49 0.47
CA SER A 201 -27.46 -5.18 1.06
C SER A 201 -28.66 -4.26 0.92
N THR A 202 -28.51 -2.99 1.30
CA THR A 202 -29.45 -1.93 0.94
C THR A 202 -28.93 -1.11 -0.23
N LYS A 203 -29.79 -0.29 -0.85
CA LYS A 203 -29.36 0.69 -1.86
C LYS A 203 -28.32 1.69 -1.36
N ASN A 204 -28.16 1.81 -0.04
CA ASN A 204 -27.21 2.73 0.59
C ASN A 204 -25.94 2.04 1.10
N GLY A 205 -25.83 0.70 1.00
CA GLY A 205 -24.68 -0.06 1.50
C GLY A 205 -25.06 -1.28 2.34
N PHE A 206 -24.04 -1.97 2.83
CA PHE A 206 -24.17 -3.11 3.72
C PHE A 206 -24.46 -2.65 5.16
N ILE A 207 -25.42 -3.31 5.79
CA ILE A 207 -25.87 -3.10 7.16
C ILE A 207 -26.09 -4.46 7.83
N ASN A 208 -26.31 -4.47 9.14
CA ASN A 208 -26.72 -5.69 9.83
C ASN A 208 -28.14 -6.09 9.39
N ILE A 209 -28.26 -7.21 8.68
CA ILE A 209 -29.54 -7.81 8.30
C ILE A 209 -29.70 -9.10 9.14
N PRO A 210 -30.74 -9.21 9.98
CA PRO A 210 -30.95 -10.38 10.81
C PRO A 210 -30.94 -11.69 9.99
N ASN A 211 -30.22 -12.70 10.48
CA ASN A 211 -30.07 -14.03 9.87
C ASN A 211 -29.35 -14.06 8.50
N GLU A 212 -28.89 -12.92 7.97
CA GLU A 212 -28.13 -12.87 6.71
C GLU A 212 -26.63 -13.08 6.95
N TYR A 213 -26.12 -12.52 8.04
CA TYR A 213 -24.69 -12.49 8.38
C TYR A 213 -24.45 -13.13 9.75
N LYS A 214 -23.39 -13.94 9.84
CA LYS A 214 -22.98 -14.59 11.09
C LYS A 214 -22.27 -13.60 12.02
N ASN A 215 -21.41 -12.77 11.43
CA ASN A 215 -20.68 -11.73 12.12
C ASN A 215 -20.98 -10.40 11.43
N TYR A 216 -21.39 -9.40 12.21
CA TYR A 216 -21.49 -8.00 11.79
C TYR A 216 -20.70 -7.14 12.75
N TYR A 217 -19.73 -6.40 12.24
CA TYR A 217 -19.01 -5.39 12.99
C TYR A 217 -19.02 -4.08 12.22
N ASP A 218 -19.43 -3.01 12.89
CA ASP A 218 -19.38 -1.64 12.39
C ASP A 218 -18.88 -0.76 13.53
N ASN A 219 -17.76 -0.09 13.31
CA ASN A 219 -17.16 0.77 14.33
C ASN A 219 -17.70 2.22 14.29
N GLY A 220 -18.61 2.54 13.37
CA GLY A 220 -19.12 3.90 13.14
C GLY A 220 -18.14 4.85 12.44
N TYR A 221 -16.91 4.41 12.17
CA TYR A 221 -15.84 5.15 11.49
C TYR A 221 -15.51 4.51 10.13
N GLU A 222 -16.56 4.16 9.39
CA GLU A 222 -16.48 3.59 8.04
C GLU A 222 -15.85 2.20 7.91
N TYR A 223 -15.47 1.55 9.01
CA TYR A 223 -15.07 0.15 8.97
C TYR A 223 -16.30 -0.74 9.18
N ILE A 224 -16.57 -1.60 8.20
CA ILE A 224 -17.61 -2.62 8.27
C ILE A 224 -16.96 -3.97 7.92
N ASN A 225 -17.24 -5.00 8.68
CA ASN A 225 -16.84 -6.38 8.37
C ASN A 225 -18.06 -7.28 8.56
N LEU A 226 -18.45 -7.97 7.49
CA LEU A 226 -19.53 -8.94 7.49
C LEU A 226 -19.02 -10.30 7.04
N GLU A 227 -19.48 -11.35 7.70
CA GLU A 227 -19.13 -12.72 7.34
C GLU A 227 -20.38 -13.56 7.10
N LYS A 228 -20.36 -14.33 6.02
CA LYS A 228 -21.35 -15.35 5.70
C LYS A 228 -20.64 -16.67 5.41
N GLU A 229 -21.04 -17.71 6.12
CA GLU A 229 -20.41 -19.02 6.02
C GLU A 229 -21.06 -19.87 4.92
N PHE A 230 -20.24 -20.48 4.07
CA PHE A 230 -20.63 -21.49 3.10
C PHE A 230 -19.98 -22.82 3.43
N LYS A 231 -20.23 -23.87 2.65
CA LYS A 231 -19.72 -25.21 2.98
C LYS A 231 -18.19 -25.25 2.96
N ASN A 232 -17.59 -24.71 1.89
CA ASN A 232 -16.14 -24.86 1.62
C ASN A 232 -15.32 -23.58 1.86
N PHE A 233 -15.98 -22.42 1.99
CA PHE A 233 -15.34 -21.12 2.14
C PHE A 233 -16.20 -20.20 3.01
N ASN A 234 -15.62 -19.10 3.45
CA ASN A 234 -16.33 -18.00 4.07
C ASN A 234 -16.34 -16.80 3.12
N LEU A 235 -17.51 -16.20 2.95
CA LEU A 235 -17.66 -14.93 2.27
C LEU A 235 -17.44 -13.82 3.27
N ASN A 236 -16.48 -12.95 2.99
CA ASN A 236 -16.17 -11.80 3.81
C ASN A 236 -16.39 -10.52 3.01
N ILE A 237 -17.21 -9.62 3.53
CA ILE A 237 -17.52 -8.32 2.93
C ILE A 237 -16.98 -7.25 3.87
N ARG A 238 -16.02 -6.45 3.38
CA ARG A 238 -15.36 -5.41 4.17
C ARG A 238 -15.54 -4.05 3.54
N LYS A 239 -15.93 -3.07 4.33
CA LYS A 239 -15.61 -1.68 4.08
C LYS A 239 -14.44 -1.34 4.99
N GLU A 240 -13.36 -0.86 4.42
CA GLU A 240 -12.27 -0.29 5.22
C GLU A 240 -12.35 1.22 5.10
N PRO A 241 -12.08 2.00 6.16
CA PRO A 241 -11.80 3.40 5.99
C PRO A 241 -10.69 3.48 4.95
N GLU A 242 -10.89 4.28 3.91
CA GLU A 242 -9.87 4.40 2.89
C GLU A 242 -8.61 4.96 3.55
N LYS A 243 -7.68 4.06 3.91
CA LYS A 243 -6.28 4.39 4.09
C LYS A 243 -5.86 5.01 2.78
N ASP A 244 -5.87 6.34 2.77
CA ASP A 244 -5.56 7.11 1.60
C ASP A 244 -4.05 6.99 1.45
N ILE A 245 -3.64 6.13 0.53
CA ILE A 245 -2.23 5.85 0.21
C ILE A 245 -1.49 7.17 -0.01
N THR A 246 -2.17 8.19 -0.55
CA THR A 246 -1.62 9.52 -0.81
C THR A 246 -1.51 10.43 0.43
N LYS A 247 -2.16 10.09 1.55
CA LYS A 247 -2.00 10.76 2.85
C LYS A 247 -0.95 10.10 3.72
N GLU A 248 -0.86 8.77 3.69
CA GLU A 248 0.04 8.01 4.55
C GLU A 248 1.49 8.08 4.08
N TYR A 249 1.72 8.13 2.77
CA TYR A 249 3.06 8.04 2.18
C TYR A 249 3.36 9.20 1.26
N ALA A 250 4.43 9.95 1.57
CA ALA A 250 4.76 11.16 0.81
C ALA A 250 5.16 10.89 -0.64
N PHE A 251 5.75 9.72 -0.95
CA PHE A 251 6.04 9.37 -2.33
C PHE A 251 4.76 9.27 -3.17
N TYR A 252 3.73 8.59 -2.67
CA TYR A 252 2.47 8.44 -3.40
C TYR A 252 1.68 9.74 -3.48
N LYS A 253 1.83 10.65 -2.50
CA LYS A 253 1.34 12.02 -2.61
C LYS A 253 1.95 12.78 -3.79
N ILE A 254 3.26 12.63 -3.97
CA ILE A 254 4.00 13.22 -5.09
C ILE A 254 3.56 12.57 -6.41
N LEU A 255 3.44 11.24 -6.44
CA LEU A 255 2.97 10.51 -7.61
C LEU A 255 1.58 10.97 -8.06
N TYR A 256 0.65 11.13 -7.12
CA TYR A 256 -0.70 11.64 -7.38
C TYR A 256 -0.70 13.06 -7.98
N TRP A 257 0.27 13.89 -7.60
CA TRP A 257 0.41 15.25 -8.13
C TRP A 257 0.95 15.27 -9.57
N PHE A 258 1.83 14.33 -9.92
CA PHE A 258 2.43 14.21 -11.25
C PHE A 258 1.60 13.40 -12.25
N SER A 259 0.67 12.58 -11.76
CA SER A 259 -0.32 11.86 -12.58
C SER A 259 -1.35 12.83 -13.15
#